data_AF-A0A246AML2-F1
#
_entry.id   AF-A0A246AML2-F1
#
_cell.length_a   1.000
_cell.length_b   1.000
_cell.length_c   1.000
_cell.angle_alpha   90.00
_cell.angle_beta   90.00
_cell.angle_gamma   90.00
#
_symmetry.space_group_name_H-M   'P 1'
#
loop_
_entity.id
_entity.type
_entity.pdbx_description
1 polymer ?
#
loop_
_entity_poly.entity_id
_entity_poly.type
_entity_poly.pdbx_seq_one_letter_code
_entity_poly.pdbx_strand_id
1 'polypeptide(L)'
;MSENILSLEDLKFLEKLHSHYGLEFIRFDDSGIKISNQNLLTDDSDKTDYFNLLNEISKKLKYRLNSNFQMNFSSSFSFDVVRV
;
A
#
# COMPACT_ATOMS: atom_id res chain seq x y z
N MET A 1 15.53 5.15 18.31
CA MET A 1 15.65 5.07 16.85
C MET A 1 14.32 4.57 16.33
N SER A 2 13.55 5.38 15.59
CA SER A 2 12.33 4.87 14.95
C SER A 2 12.76 3.93 13.84
N GLU A 3 12.72 2.62 14.11
CA GLU A 3 12.82 1.63 13.05
C GLU A 3 11.66 1.89 12.07
N ASN A 4 12.03 2.26 10.85
CA ASN A 4 11.08 2.31 9.74
C ASN A 4 10.55 0.90 9.56
N ILE A 5 9.25 0.73 9.81
CA ILE A 5 8.59 -0.56 9.68
C ILE A 5 8.55 -1.06 8.24
N LEU A 6 8.61 -0.12 7.30
CA LEU A 6 8.72 -0.40 5.88
C LEU A 6 10.20 -0.41 5.48
N SER A 7 10.59 -1.44 4.76
CA SER A 7 11.91 -1.52 4.14
C SER A 7 12.02 -0.52 2.99
N LEU A 8 13.25 -0.26 2.53
CA LEU A 8 13.47 0.55 1.34
C LEU A 8 12.78 -0.04 0.10
N GLU A 9 12.69 -1.37 0.02
CA GLU A 9 12.00 -2.07 -1.08
C GLU A 9 10.49 -1.86 -1.02
N ASP A 10 9.90 -1.92 0.19
CA ASP A 10 8.48 -1.63 0.39
C ASP A 10 8.15 -0.20 -0.09
N LEU A 11 9.01 0.78 0.25
CA LEU A 11 8.83 2.17 -0.15
C LEU A 11 8.94 2.35 -1.67
N LYS A 12 9.96 1.78 -2.31
CA LYS A 12 10.12 1.84 -3.77
C LYS A 12 8.95 1.19 -4.51
N PHE A 13 8.42 0.11 -3.96
CA PHE A 13 7.24 -0.57 -4.52
C PHE A 13 6.00 0.33 -4.47
N LEU A 14 5.74 0.97 -3.32
CA LEU A 14 4.65 1.93 -3.17
C LEU A 14 4.82 3.15 -4.10
N GLU A 15 6.05 3.60 -4.31
CA GLU A 15 6.37 4.69 -5.26
C GLU A 15 6.04 4.32 -6.69
N LYS A 16 6.43 3.11 -7.10
CA LYS A 16 6.12 2.57 -8.42
C LYS A 16 4.60 2.46 -8.60
N LEU A 17 3.89 1.95 -7.59
CA LEU A 17 2.43 1.84 -7.62
C LEU A 17 1.75 3.20 -7.75
N HIS A 18 2.16 4.18 -6.96
CA HIS A 18 1.64 5.54 -7.01
C HIS A 18 1.91 6.21 -8.37
N SER A 19 3.17 6.21 -8.80
CA SER A 19 3.62 6.97 -9.99
C SER A 19 3.13 6.36 -11.29
N HIS A 20 3.00 5.03 -11.35
CA HIS A 20 2.57 4.34 -12.56
C HIS A 20 1.05 4.32 -12.71
N TYR A 21 0.31 4.15 -11.61
CA TYR A 21 -1.14 3.94 -11.67
C TYR A 21 -1.98 5.11 -11.13
N GLY A 22 -1.33 6.16 -10.63
CA GLY A 22 -2.02 7.33 -10.08
C GLY A 22 -2.90 6.97 -8.89
N LEU A 23 -2.44 6.08 -8.01
CA LEU A 23 -3.20 5.64 -6.84
C LEU A 23 -3.36 6.79 -5.84
N GLU A 24 -4.57 7.20 -5.52
CA GLU A 24 -4.83 8.22 -4.50
C GLU A 24 -4.83 7.61 -3.10
N PHE A 25 -5.34 6.38 -2.96
CA PHE A 25 -5.32 5.67 -1.69
C PHE A 25 -5.25 4.15 -1.86
N ILE A 26 -4.71 3.50 -0.83
CA ILE A 26 -4.80 2.05 -0.60
C ILE A 26 -5.34 1.83 0.80
N ARG A 27 -6.50 1.19 0.90
CA ARG A 27 -7.14 0.81 2.16
C ARG A 27 -6.90 -0.67 2.44
N PHE A 28 -6.51 -0.95 3.68
CA PHE A 28 -6.32 -2.29 4.21
C PHE A 28 -7.38 -2.51 5.29
N ASP A 29 -8.38 -3.32 4.98
CA ASP A 29 -9.47 -3.71 5.88
C ASP A 29 -9.54 -5.23 6.04
N ASP A 30 -10.42 -5.71 6.92
CA ASP A 30 -10.59 -7.16 7.15
C ASP A 30 -11.23 -7.87 5.93
N SER A 31 -11.77 -7.12 4.97
CA SER A 31 -12.27 -7.64 3.69
C SER A 31 -11.18 -7.72 2.61
N GLY A 32 -9.99 -7.19 2.87
CA GLY A 32 -8.83 -7.24 1.98
C GLY A 32 -8.23 -5.86 1.66
N ILE A 33 -7.63 -5.77 0.48
CA ILE A 33 -6.92 -4.57 0.01
C ILE A 33 -7.80 -3.88 -1.05
N LYS A 34 -8.17 -2.63 -0.79
CA LYS A 34 -8.93 -1.78 -1.72
C LYS A 34 -8.06 -0.65 -2.21
N ILE A 35 -8.08 -0.42 -3.51
CA ILE A 35 -7.30 0.64 -4.17
C ILE A 35 -8.23 1.61 -4.87
N SER A 36 -7.85 2.89 -4.92
CA SER A 36 -8.68 3.94 -5.52
C SER A 36 -8.89 3.75 -7.02
N ASN A 37 -7.89 3.17 -7.71
CA ASN A 37 -7.94 2.92 -9.15
C ASN A 37 -8.12 1.42 -9.43
N GLN A 38 -9.36 1.01 -9.70
CA GLN A 38 -9.70 -0.40 -9.98
C GLN A 38 -9.13 -0.92 -11.31
N ASN A 39 -8.70 -0.02 -12.22
CA ASN A 39 -8.08 -0.39 -13.49
C ASN A 39 -6.67 -0.98 -13.33
N LEU A 40 -6.10 -0.94 -12.12
CA LEU A 40 -4.83 -1.57 -11.76
C LEU A 40 -4.91 -3.11 -11.80
N LEU A 41 -6.12 -3.67 -11.82
CA LEU A 41 -6.38 -5.11 -11.68
C LEU A 41 -6.72 -5.83 -13.00
N THR A 42 -6.58 -5.16 -14.15
CA THR A 42 -7.03 -5.72 -15.44
C THR A 42 -5.97 -6.46 -16.26
N ASP A 43 -4.66 -6.33 -16.00
CA ASP A 43 -3.63 -6.99 -16.84
C ASP A 43 -2.78 -8.04 -16.10
N ASP A 44 -2.80 -9.27 -16.62
CA ASP A 44 -2.50 -10.55 -15.95
C ASP A 44 -1.01 -10.94 -15.99
N SER A 45 -0.41 -11.06 -14.79
CA SER A 45 0.67 -11.99 -14.36
C SER A 45 1.42 -11.42 -13.15
N ASP A 46 1.71 -10.12 -13.14
CA ASP A 46 2.38 -9.41 -12.03
C ASP A 46 1.49 -9.17 -10.78
N LYS A 47 0.17 -9.45 -10.88
CA LYS A 47 -0.81 -9.18 -9.82
C LYS A 47 -0.51 -9.95 -8.53
N THR A 48 -0.17 -11.23 -8.64
CA THR A 48 0.05 -12.09 -7.47
C THR A 48 1.20 -11.56 -6.64
N ASP A 49 2.29 -11.13 -7.27
CA ASP A 49 3.45 -10.59 -6.58
C ASP A 49 3.15 -9.21 -5.97
N TYR A 50 2.39 -8.36 -6.67
CA TYR A 50 1.96 -7.07 -6.11
C TYR A 50 1.03 -7.23 -4.90
N PHE A 51 0.07 -8.15 -4.96
CA PHE A 51 -0.79 -8.44 -3.81
C PHE A 51 -0.02 -9.08 -2.66
N ASN A 52 0.94 -9.96 -2.95
CA ASN A 52 1.82 -10.53 -1.92
C ASN A 52 2.62 -9.44 -1.21
N LEU A 53 3.24 -8.53 -1.95
CA LEU A 53 3.98 -7.39 -1.40
C LEU A 53 3.08 -6.45 -0.59
N LEU A 54 1.91 -6.09 -1.12
CA LEU A 54 0.93 -5.28 -0.39
C LEU A 54 0.45 -5.98 0.89
N ASN A 55 0.29 -7.31 0.88
CA ASN A 55 -0.09 -8.08 2.05
C ASN A 55 1.02 -8.09 3.11
N GLU A 56 2.29 -8.19 2.71
CA GLU A 56 3.42 -8.07 3.64
C GLU A 56 3.51 -6.66 4.25
N ILE A 57 3.35 -5.61 3.44
CA ILE A 57 3.24 -4.22 3.91
C ILE A 57 2.07 -4.07 4.88
N SER A 58 0.93 -4.70 4.56
CA SER A 58 -0.26 -4.71 5.42
C SER A 58 0.02 -5.31 6.78
N LYS A 59 0.64 -6.49 6.84
CA LYS A 59 0.99 -7.17 8.09
C LYS A 59 1.92 -6.31 8.95
N LYS A 60 2.97 -5.74 8.33
CA LYS A 60 3.95 -4.85 8.97
C LYS A 60 3.28 -3.64 9.62
N LEU A 61 2.39 -2.96 8.89
CA LEU A 61 1.69 -1.78 9.39
C LEU A 61 0.58 -2.13 10.38
N LYS A 62 -0.22 -3.17 10.13
CA LYS A 62 -1.27 -3.64 11.04
C LYS A 62 -0.69 -4.10 12.37
N TYR A 63 0.50 -4.72 12.37
CA TYR A 63 1.23 -5.08 13.60
C TYR A 63 1.52 -3.85 14.48
N ARG A 64 1.91 -2.72 13.90
CA ARG A 64 2.21 -1.49 14.67
C ARG A 64 1.01 -0.60 14.95
N LEU A 65 0.05 -0.57 14.04
CA LEU A 65 -1.15 0.26 14.19
C LEU A 65 -2.22 -0.42 15.03
N ASN A 66 -2.21 -1.76 15.08
CA ASN A 66 -3.23 -2.61 15.70
C ASN A 66 -4.66 -2.23 15.30
N SER A 67 -4.84 -1.82 14.04
CA SER A 67 -6.06 -1.25 13.50
C SER A 67 -6.05 -1.36 11.98
N ASN A 68 -7.23 -1.32 11.37
CA ASN A 68 -7.34 -1.14 9.93
C ASN A 68 -6.85 0.25 9.57
N PHE A 69 -6.37 0.43 8.34
CA PHE A 69 -5.74 1.69 7.96
C PHE A 69 -5.86 1.94 6.47
N GLN A 70 -5.69 3.20 6.11
CA GLN A 70 -5.65 3.69 4.75
C GLN A 70 -4.39 4.50 4.55
N MET A 71 -3.66 4.15 3.50
CA MET A 71 -2.54 4.92 2.97
C MET A 71 -3.11 5.91 1.97
N ASN A 72 -2.93 7.20 2.21
CA ASN A 72 -3.31 8.26 1.29
C ASN A 72 -2.04 8.79 0.63
N PHE A 73 -1.97 8.73 -0.68
CA PHE A 73 -0.82 9.22 -1.42
C PHE A 73 -1.05 10.66 -1.85
N SER A 74 0.05 11.40 -1.97
CA SER A 74 0.09 12.78 -2.43
C SER A 74 0.96 12.92 -3.67
N SER A 75 0.80 14.04 -4.39
CA SER A 75 1.35 14.26 -5.73
C SER A 75 2.87 14.12 -5.84
N SER A 76 3.61 14.41 -4.77
CA SER A 76 5.04 14.13 -4.63
C SER A 76 5.18 12.93 -3.70
N PHE A 77 5.67 11.78 -4.19
CA PHE A 77 5.66 10.48 -3.49
C PHE A 77 5.89 10.59 -1.98
N SER A 78 4.77 10.71 -1.28
CA SER A 78 4.63 10.95 0.15
C SER A 78 3.24 10.46 0.47
N PHE A 79 3.11 9.73 1.57
CA PHE A 79 1.85 9.13 1.95
C PHE A 79 1.63 9.22 3.45
N ASP A 80 0.37 9.45 3.79
CA ASP A 80 -0.10 9.46 5.17
C ASP A 80 -0.81 8.14 5.48
N VAL A 81 -0.56 7.59 6.66
CA VAL A 81 -1.23 6.39 7.14
C VAL A 81 -2.27 6.79 8.19
N VAL A 82 -3.54 6.62 7.85
CA VAL A 82 -4.68 7.00 8.70
C VAL A 82 -5.37 5.73 9.18
N ARG A 83 -5.64 5.62 10.48
CA ARG A 83 -6.41 4.49 11.05
C ARG A 83 -7.88 4.60 10.65
N VAL A 84 -8.52 3.47 10.36
CA VAL A 84 -9.91 3.36 9.89
C VAL A 84 -10.68 2.37 10.76
#